data_AF-A0A2N1USB8-F1
#
_entry.id   AF-A0A2N1USB8-F1
#
_cell.length_a   1.000
_cell.length_b   1.000
_cell.length_c   1.000
_cell.angle_alpha   90.00
_cell.angle_beta   90.00
_cell.angle_gamma   90.00
#
_symmetry.space_group_name_H-M   'P 1'
#
loop_
_entity.id
_entity.type
_entity.pdbx_description
1 polymer ?
#
loop_
_entity_poly.entity_id
_entity_poly.type
_entity_poly.pdbx_seq_one_letter_code
_entity_poly.pdbx_strand_id
1 'polypeptide(L)'
;MISQFIQGEERRQFKDIIKALALVIDLAEGYDAQHGYNVALSAVQLGQYIGLPTVALRNLFYAGLLHDVGEVGYPKENQECDLFEWQFDAYIQPHPVIGEAIVSQLPTLKESGKIIRWHHEAWDGSGYPDRLKADMIPIEAQIIGLCDMFDVAGSVYRDKQELRRRLGPILKSRFSPDLLDQFRRLLAESELWGARNFDQKLWNSLGIDTVDLALLMNIEVDYFQLTLKTFANVIDAKHEYTKGHSLRVAAISRRIAEVLGNSEAEAERIERAGFLHDAGKVGIQRCILDKPGPLSDLEYNRIKAHPGMSAALLKTVKCLSDHAPMVRHHHERFDGKG
;
A
#
# COMPACT_ATOMS: atom_id res chain seq x y z
N MET A 1 -30.20 -16.28 -3.26
CA MET A 1 -30.27 -14.89 -2.75
C MET A 1 -29.33 -14.65 -1.57
N ILE A 2 -29.41 -15.41 -0.47
CA ILE A 2 -28.55 -15.22 0.73
C ILE A 2 -27.05 -15.44 0.42
N SER A 3 -26.68 -16.50 -0.30
CA SER A 3 -25.27 -16.76 -0.68
C SER A 3 -24.67 -15.68 -1.60
N GLN A 4 -25.43 -15.14 -2.55
CA GLN A 4 -24.98 -14.02 -3.40
C GLN A 4 -24.85 -12.71 -2.61
N PHE A 5 -25.68 -12.52 -1.59
CA PHE A 5 -25.63 -11.37 -0.69
C PHE A 5 -24.38 -11.42 0.20
N ILE A 6 -24.09 -12.59 0.80
CA ILE A 6 -22.88 -12.84 1.61
C ILE A 6 -21.62 -12.61 0.75
N GLN A 7 -21.56 -13.17 -0.46
CA GLN A 7 -20.46 -12.92 -1.39
C GLN A 7 -20.34 -11.44 -1.79
N GLY A 8 -21.44 -10.69 -1.83
CA GLY A 8 -21.44 -9.26 -2.12
C GLY A 8 -20.85 -8.42 -0.98
N GLU A 9 -21.10 -8.82 0.26
CA GLU A 9 -20.59 -8.16 1.46
C GLU A 9 -19.09 -8.45 1.68
N GLU A 10 -18.67 -9.71 1.58
CA GLU A 10 -17.25 -10.10 1.68
C GLU A 10 -16.38 -9.42 0.63
N ARG A 11 -16.91 -9.30 -0.60
CA ARG A 11 -16.29 -8.50 -1.68
C ARG A 11 -16.07 -7.06 -1.26
N ARG A 12 -17.06 -6.42 -0.63
CA ARG A 12 -16.95 -5.02 -0.20
C ARG A 12 -15.93 -4.88 0.94
N GLN A 13 -15.95 -5.80 1.89
CA GLN A 13 -15.02 -5.83 3.02
C GLN A 13 -13.57 -5.96 2.57
N PHE A 14 -13.27 -6.88 1.65
CA PHE A 14 -11.93 -7.03 1.09
C PHE A 14 -11.41 -5.74 0.44
N LYS A 15 -12.27 -5.05 -0.33
CA LYS A 15 -11.92 -3.78 -0.99
C LYS A 15 -11.59 -2.70 0.03
N ASP A 16 -12.42 -2.54 1.05
CA ASP A 16 -12.26 -1.50 2.06
C ASP A 16 -10.98 -1.74 2.87
N ILE A 17 -10.68 -3.02 3.17
CA ILE A 17 -9.47 -3.41 3.86
C ILE A 17 -8.22 -3.13 3.01
N ILE A 18 -8.14 -3.59 1.76
CA ILE A 18 -6.97 -3.35 0.89
C ILE A 18 -6.71 -1.85 0.69
N LYS A 19 -7.76 -1.03 0.56
CA LYS A 19 -7.61 0.43 0.51
C LYS A 19 -7.03 0.99 1.81
N ALA A 20 -7.46 0.48 2.96
CA ALA A 20 -6.90 0.88 4.25
C ALA A 20 -5.42 0.51 4.36
N LEU A 21 -4.98 -0.63 3.81
CA LEU A 21 -3.55 -0.96 3.79
C LEU A 21 -2.76 0.05 2.99
N ALA A 22 -3.23 0.37 1.79
CA ALA A 22 -2.55 1.30 0.90
C ALA A 22 -2.36 2.65 1.61
N LEU A 23 -3.41 3.16 2.27
CA LEU A 23 -3.33 4.37 3.08
C LEU A 23 -2.34 4.25 4.24
N VAL A 24 -2.29 3.10 4.90
CA VAL A 24 -1.34 2.84 5.99
C VAL A 24 0.09 2.81 5.48
N ILE A 25 0.34 2.18 4.33
CA ILE A 25 1.65 2.14 3.67
C ILE A 25 2.08 3.56 3.29
N ASP A 26 1.24 4.31 2.56
CA ASP A 26 1.56 5.69 2.14
C ASP A 26 1.93 6.58 3.35
N LEU A 27 1.20 6.45 4.46
CA LEU A 27 1.51 7.14 5.72
C LEU A 27 2.80 6.66 6.38
N ALA A 28 3.15 5.38 6.23
CA ALA A 28 4.41 4.81 6.72
C ALA A 28 5.61 5.42 6.01
N GLU A 29 5.47 5.60 4.70
CA GLU A 29 6.52 6.01 3.78
C GLU A 29 6.74 7.53 3.72
N GLY A 30 5.85 8.30 4.36
CA GLY A 30 5.97 9.76 4.44
C GLY A 30 5.48 10.49 3.19
N TYR A 31 4.74 9.82 2.32
CA TYR A 31 4.04 10.43 1.18
C TYR A 31 2.75 11.15 1.64
N ASP A 32 2.19 11.99 0.76
CA ASP A 32 0.77 12.30 0.86
C ASP A 32 -0.01 10.98 0.76
N ALA A 33 -1.08 10.81 1.56
CA ALA A 33 -1.82 9.55 1.75
C ALA A 33 -2.64 9.09 0.51
N GLN A 34 -2.05 9.20 -0.67
CA GLN A 34 -2.66 8.96 -1.97
C GLN A 34 -1.67 8.46 -3.04
N HIS A 35 -0.39 8.30 -2.74
CA HIS A 35 0.63 7.86 -3.70
C HIS A 35 0.29 6.52 -4.34
N GLY A 36 0.16 5.44 -3.54
CA GLY A 36 -0.19 4.12 -4.08
C GLY A 36 -1.54 4.12 -4.82
N TYR A 37 -2.47 5.00 -4.41
CA TYR A 37 -3.74 5.18 -5.09
C TYR A 37 -3.58 5.83 -6.47
N ASN A 38 -2.74 6.86 -6.60
CA ASN A 38 -2.44 7.52 -7.86
C ASN A 38 -1.75 6.56 -8.83
N VAL A 39 -0.75 5.80 -8.36
CA VAL A 39 -0.04 4.80 -9.16
C VAL A 39 -1.02 3.75 -9.69
N ALA A 40 -1.88 3.21 -8.82
CA ALA A 40 -2.89 2.23 -9.21
C ALA A 40 -3.83 2.75 -10.30
N LEU A 41 -4.37 3.96 -10.15
CA LEU A 41 -5.30 4.54 -11.12
C LEU A 41 -4.61 4.85 -12.46
N SER A 42 -3.42 5.45 -12.41
CA SER A 42 -2.60 5.72 -13.60
C SER A 42 -2.33 4.45 -14.40
N ALA A 43 -1.94 3.39 -13.69
CA ALA A 43 -1.59 2.12 -14.28
C ALA A 43 -2.79 1.47 -14.97
N VAL A 44 -3.96 1.50 -14.33
CA VAL A 44 -5.20 1.00 -14.93
C VAL A 44 -5.57 1.81 -16.17
N GLN A 45 -5.49 3.14 -16.12
CA GLN A 45 -5.82 4.00 -17.25
C GLN A 45 -4.89 3.74 -18.45
N LEU A 46 -3.58 3.63 -18.20
CA LEU A 46 -2.61 3.28 -19.24
C LEU A 46 -2.85 1.87 -19.78
N GLY A 47 -3.10 0.90 -18.90
CA GLY A 47 -3.45 -0.46 -19.27
C GLY A 47 -4.71 -0.54 -20.15
N GLN A 48 -5.75 0.23 -19.81
CA GLN A 48 -6.97 0.32 -20.59
C GLN A 48 -6.71 0.91 -21.97
N TYR A 49 -5.91 1.97 -22.03
CA TYR A 49 -5.56 2.66 -23.28
C TYR A 49 -4.83 1.74 -24.26
N ILE A 50 -3.87 0.94 -23.77
CA ILE A 50 -3.14 -0.03 -24.61
C ILE A 50 -3.94 -1.31 -24.88
N GLY A 51 -5.15 -1.45 -24.33
CA GLY A 51 -6.05 -2.58 -24.60
C GLY A 51 -5.79 -3.83 -23.76
N LEU A 52 -5.24 -3.70 -22.55
CA LEU A 52 -5.07 -4.84 -21.64
C LEU A 52 -6.42 -5.44 -21.21
N PRO A 53 -6.50 -6.77 -21.03
CA PRO A 53 -7.72 -7.43 -20.57
C PRO A 53 -8.04 -7.05 -19.12
N THR A 54 -9.32 -7.11 -18.75
CA THR A 54 -9.82 -6.77 -17.40
C THR A 54 -9.05 -7.43 -16.25
N VAL A 55 -8.59 -8.68 -16.42
CA VAL A 55 -7.80 -9.40 -15.42
C VAL A 55 -6.44 -8.72 -15.19
N ALA A 56 -5.77 -8.27 -16.25
CA ALA A 56 -4.51 -7.54 -16.15
C ALA A 56 -4.71 -6.15 -15.52
N LEU A 57 -5.77 -5.44 -15.91
CA LEU A 57 -6.16 -4.16 -15.28
C LEU A 57 -6.39 -4.30 -13.77
N ARG A 58 -7.05 -5.39 -13.35
CA ARG A 58 -7.23 -5.68 -11.93
C ARG A 58 -5.90 -5.90 -11.24
N ASN A 59 -5.01 -6.69 -11.85
CA ASN A 59 -3.73 -6.98 -11.27
C ASN A 59 -2.87 -5.72 -11.14
N LEU A 60 -2.92 -4.82 -12.14
CA LEU A 60 -2.32 -3.48 -12.10
C LEU A 60 -2.89 -2.62 -10.96
N PHE A 61 -4.21 -2.60 -10.79
CA PHE A 61 -4.84 -1.85 -9.71
C PHE A 61 -4.30 -2.27 -8.33
N TYR A 62 -4.30 -3.57 -8.04
CA TYR A 62 -3.81 -4.07 -6.75
C TYR A 62 -2.29 -4.00 -6.61
N ALA A 63 -1.54 -4.16 -7.70
CA ALA A 63 -0.09 -3.99 -7.68
C ALA A 63 0.27 -2.53 -7.39
N GLY A 64 -0.37 -1.56 -8.05
CA GLY A 64 -0.11 -0.13 -7.79
C GLY A 64 -0.46 0.28 -6.37
N LEU A 65 -1.55 -0.26 -5.78
CA LEU A 65 -1.91 0.04 -4.40
C LEU A 65 -0.91 -0.50 -3.37
N LEU A 66 -0.17 -1.57 -3.69
CA LEU A 66 0.59 -2.35 -2.73
C LEU A 66 2.07 -2.51 -3.11
N HIS A 67 2.56 -1.81 -4.14
CA HIS A 67 3.93 -1.99 -4.63
C HIS A 67 4.98 -1.73 -3.55
N ASP A 68 4.74 -0.73 -2.71
CA ASP A 68 5.62 -0.37 -1.59
C ASP A 68 5.30 -1.08 -0.28
N VAL A 69 4.40 -2.08 -0.26
CA VAL A 69 4.08 -2.79 1.00
C VAL A 69 5.31 -3.47 1.63
N GLY A 70 6.32 -3.77 0.82
CA GLY A 70 7.60 -4.32 1.28
C GLY A 70 8.52 -3.29 1.93
N GLU A 71 8.23 -1.99 1.79
CA GLU A 71 8.96 -0.90 2.44
C GLU A 71 8.49 -0.70 3.89
N VAL A 72 7.36 -1.28 4.31
CA VAL A 72 6.84 -1.08 5.67
C VAL A 72 7.84 -1.60 6.72
N GLY A 73 8.52 -0.65 7.37
CA GLY A 73 9.62 -0.90 8.31
C GLY A 73 10.98 -0.42 7.84
N TYR A 74 11.09 0.19 6.66
CA TYR A 74 12.32 0.83 6.20
C TYR A 74 12.60 2.13 6.96
N PRO A 75 13.80 2.31 7.55
CA PRO A 75 14.18 3.59 8.14
C PRO A 75 14.54 4.57 7.02
N LYS A 76 13.58 5.40 6.58
CA LYS A 76 13.83 6.53 5.65
C LYS A 76 14.50 7.74 6.33
N GLU A 77 14.83 7.61 7.61
CA GLU A 77 15.36 8.68 8.45
C GLU A 77 16.88 8.81 8.25
N ASN A 78 17.30 9.78 7.42
CA ASN A 78 18.66 10.35 7.21
C ASN A 78 19.15 10.39 5.76
N GLN A 79 18.32 10.13 4.75
CA GLN A 79 18.76 10.26 3.36
C GLN A 79 18.39 11.63 2.76
N GLU A 80 19.35 12.55 2.75
CA GLU A 80 19.50 13.52 1.65
C GLU A 80 19.92 12.75 0.38
N CYS A 81 19.12 11.78 -0.07
CA CYS A 81 19.37 11.10 -1.33
C CYS A 81 18.59 11.79 -2.43
N ASP A 82 19.23 11.95 -3.58
CA ASP A 82 18.53 12.27 -4.82
C ASP A 82 17.41 11.22 -5.01
N LEU A 83 16.20 11.65 -5.36
CA LEU A 83 15.02 10.80 -5.50
C LEU A 83 15.15 9.72 -6.58
N PHE A 84 16.24 9.71 -7.33
CA PHE A 84 16.58 8.63 -8.26
C PHE A 84 17.76 7.78 -7.84
N GLU A 85 18.50 8.16 -6.80
CA GLU A 85 19.64 7.40 -6.26
C GLU A 85 19.22 6.49 -5.10
N TRP A 86 18.21 6.86 -4.30
CA TRP A 86 17.74 6.05 -3.16
C TRP A 86 17.27 4.65 -3.60
N GLN A 87 16.62 4.52 -4.77
CA GLN A 87 16.17 3.23 -5.32
C GLN A 87 17.33 2.24 -5.56
N PHE A 88 18.59 2.72 -5.62
CA PHE A 88 19.78 1.87 -5.75
C PHE A 88 20.43 1.53 -4.41
N ASP A 89 19.88 2.01 -3.31
CA ASP A 89 20.35 1.61 -2.00
C ASP A 89 20.14 0.10 -1.82
N ALA A 90 21.22 -0.62 -1.48
CA ALA A 90 21.17 -2.05 -1.17
C ALA A 90 20.16 -2.35 -0.06
N TYR A 91 19.88 -1.37 0.77
CA TYR A 91 18.86 -1.42 1.78
C TYR A 91 17.45 -1.48 1.17
N ILE A 92 17.07 -0.61 0.25
CA ILE A 92 15.70 -0.58 -0.29
C ILE A 92 15.42 -1.67 -1.33
N GLN A 93 16.43 -2.12 -2.07
CA GLN A 93 16.31 -3.11 -3.14
C GLN A 93 15.57 -4.44 -2.81
N PRO A 94 15.55 -4.95 -1.57
CA PRO A 94 14.76 -6.13 -1.21
C PRO A 94 13.25 -5.89 -1.14
N HIS A 95 12.77 -4.65 -1.07
CA HIS A 95 11.34 -4.39 -0.86
C HIS A 95 10.40 -4.99 -1.92
N PRO A 96 10.76 -5.12 -3.22
CA PRO A 96 9.87 -5.76 -4.19
C PRO A 96 9.69 -7.25 -3.89
N VAL A 97 10.74 -7.90 -3.40
CA VAL A 97 10.72 -9.32 -2.99
C VAL A 97 9.88 -9.51 -1.73
N ILE A 98 10.03 -8.60 -0.76
CA ILE A 98 9.23 -8.61 0.46
C ILE A 98 7.75 -8.34 0.13
N GLY A 99 7.49 -7.36 -0.74
CA GLY A 99 6.15 -6.99 -1.20
C GLY A 99 5.46 -8.16 -1.90
N GLU A 100 6.14 -8.84 -2.83
CA GLU A 100 5.63 -10.07 -3.44
C GLU A 100 5.27 -11.12 -2.39
N ALA A 101 6.17 -11.38 -1.43
CA ALA A 101 5.98 -12.40 -0.40
C ALA A 101 4.82 -12.08 0.55
N ILE A 102 4.53 -10.81 0.79
CA ILE A 102 3.37 -10.36 1.57
C ILE A 102 2.09 -10.53 0.75
N VAL A 103 2.05 -9.96 -0.45
CA VAL A 103 0.84 -9.89 -1.28
C VAL A 103 0.43 -11.28 -1.78
N SER A 104 1.39 -12.14 -2.10
CA SER A 104 1.13 -13.50 -2.61
C SER A 104 0.57 -14.47 -1.55
N GLN A 105 0.54 -14.07 -0.27
CA GLN A 105 -0.21 -14.80 0.76
C GLN A 105 -1.71 -14.77 0.49
N LEU A 106 -2.20 -13.73 -0.19
CA LEU A 106 -3.58 -13.64 -0.65
C LEU A 106 -3.68 -14.36 -2.01
N PRO A 107 -4.38 -15.50 -2.10
CA PRO A 107 -4.40 -16.30 -3.34
C PRO A 107 -4.87 -15.52 -4.56
N THR A 108 -5.78 -14.57 -4.36
CA THR A 108 -6.37 -13.71 -5.38
C THR A 108 -5.42 -12.63 -5.90
N LEU A 109 -4.34 -12.33 -5.18
CA LEU A 109 -3.36 -11.29 -5.51
C LEU A 109 -1.99 -11.84 -5.92
N LYS A 110 -1.82 -13.15 -6.10
CA LYS A 110 -0.53 -13.76 -6.51
C LYS A 110 0.05 -13.13 -7.77
N GLU A 111 -0.78 -12.87 -8.78
CA GLU A 111 -0.32 -12.23 -10.01
C GLU A 111 0.06 -10.76 -9.79
N SER A 112 -0.67 -10.04 -8.92
CA SER A 112 -0.25 -8.70 -8.48
C SER A 112 1.10 -8.74 -7.75
N GLY A 113 1.33 -9.76 -6.91
CA GLY A 113 2.62 -9.97 -6.23
C GLY A 113 3.80 -10.07 -7.20
N LYS A 114 3.64 -10.78 -8.33
CA LYS A 114 4.69 -10.85 -9.37
C LYS A 114 4.95 -9.51 -10.04
N ILE A 115 3.90 -8.72 -10.30
CA ILE A 115 4.04 -7.36 -10.83
C ILE A 115 4.83 -6.50 -9.85
N ILE A 116 4.50 -6.58 -8.55
CA ILE A 116 5.23 -5.90 -7.47
C ILE A 116 6.68 -6.35 -7.43
N ARG A 117 6.99 -7.64 -7.59
CA ARG A 117 8.40 -8.11 -7.61
C ARG A 117 9.25 -7.37 -8.64
N TRP A 118 8.69 -7.07 -9.81
CA TRP A 118 9.45 -6.62 -10.97
C TRP A 118 9.25 -5.15 -11.35
N HIS A 119 8.52 -4.37 -10.56
CA HIS A 119 8.24 -2.97 -10.92
C HIS A 119 9.48 -2.06 -10.95
N HIS A 120 10.59 -2.49 -10.32
CA HIS A 120 11.90 -1.83 -10.41
C HIS A 120 12.90 -2.49 -11.38
N GLU A 121 12.47 -3.47 -12.18
CA GLU A 121 13.28 -3.96 -13.30
C GLU A 121 13.46 -2.85 -14.36
N ALA A 122 14.56 -2.91 -15.09
CA ALA A 122 14.91 -1.91 -16.09
C ALA A 122 15.11 -2.57 -17.45
N TRP A 123 14.54 -1.97 -18.49
CA TRP A 123 14.57 -2.47 -19.86
C TRP A 123 15.98 -2.85 -20.37
N ASP A 124 17.02 -2.14 -19.94
CA ASP A 124 18.42 -2.42 -20.28
C ASP A 124 19.07 -3.55 -19.48
N GLY A 125 18.42 -4.04 -18.43
CA GLY A 125 18.89 -5.07 -17.50
C GLY A 125 19.59 -4.53 -16.24
N SER A 126 19.60 -3.22 -16.02
CA SER A 126 20.22 -2.58 -14.84
C SER A 126 19.34 -2.57 -13.59
N GLY A 127 18.08 -3.00 -13.71
CA GLY A 127 17.12 -3.02 -12.63
C GLY A 127 17.31 -4.17 -11.64
N TYR A 128 16.35 -4.32 -10.74
CA TYR A 128 16.37 -5.29 -9.66
C TYR A 128 14.93 -5.80 -9.41
N PRO A 129 14.73 -6.94 -8.72
CA PRO A 129 15.72 -7.80 -8.05
C PRO A 129 16.38 -8.86 -8.93
N ASP A 130 15.78 -9.24 -10.05
CA ASP A 130 16.18 -10.40 -10.86
C ASP A 130 17.00 -10.02 -12.10
N ARG A 131 17.11 -8.73 -12.42
CA ARG A 131 17.85 -8.19 -13.57
C ARG A 131 17.27 -8.67 -14.89
N LEU A 132 15.95 -8.68 -14.97
CA LEU A 132 15.23 -8.97 -16.20
C LEU A 132 15.56 -7.90 -17.24
N LYS A 133 15.54 -8.28 -18.51
CA LYS A 133 15.92 -7.40 -19.63
C LYS A 133 14.92 -7.50 -20.76
N ALA A 134 14.63 -6.35 -21.36
CA ALA A 134 13.75 -6.24 -22.52
C ALA A 134 12.42 -6.98 -22.30
N ASP A 135 12.01 -7.80 -23.26
CA ASP A 135 10.74 -8.53 -23.28
C ASP A 135 10.58 -9.56 -22.14
N MET A 136 11.63 -9.80 -21.33
CA MET A 136 11.52 -10.62 -20.12
C MET A 136 10.75 -9.90 -19.00
N ILE A 137 10.67 -8.57 -19.03
CA ILE A 137 9.95 -7.77 -18.03
C ILE A 137 8.47 -7.70 -18.46
N PRO A 138 7.53 -8.23 -17.65
CA PRO A 138 6.11 -8.13 -17.99
C PRO A 138 5.67 -6.68 -18.17
N ILE A 139 4.80 -6.45 -19.16
CA ILE A 139 4.33 -5.11 -19.47
C ILE A 139 3.65 -4.46 -18.26
N GLU A 140 2.96 -5.25 -17.44
CA GLU A 140 2.30 -4.76 -16.24
C GLU A 140 3.30 -4.21 -15.21
N ALA A 141 4.47 -4.85 -15.05
CA ALA A 141 5.52 -4.36 -14.16
C ALA A 141 6.15 -3.06 -14.68
N GLN A 142 6.36 -2.97 -16.01
CA GLN A 142 6.82 -1.73 -16.64
C GLN A 142 5.81 -0.58 -16.47
N ILE A 143 4.50 -0.87 -16.54
CA ILE A 143 3.44 0.11 -16.30
C ILE A 143 3.49 0.63 -14.86
N ILE A 144 3.57 -0.25 -13.86
CA ILE A 144 3.66 0.17 -12.44
C ILE A 144 4.89 1.05 -12.23
N GLY A 145 6.07 0.59 -12.66
CA GLY A 145 7.31 1.37 -12.48
C GLY A 145 7.28 2.72 -13.20
N LEU A 146 6.62 2.82 -14.36
CA LEU A 146 6.47 4.08 -15.08
C LEU A 146 5.53 5.04 -14.33
N CYS A 147 4.41 4.54 -13.84
CA CYS A 147 3.43 5.34 -13.10
C CYS A 147 3.98 5.83 -11.75
N ASP A 148 4.65 4.95 -11.00
CA ASP A 148 5.36 5.29 -9.75
C ASP A 148 6.38 6.43 -9.97
N MET A 149 7.28 6.25 -10.94
CA MET A 149 8.30 7.24 -11.26
C MET A 149 7.71 8.62 -11.59
N PHE A 150 6.58 8.67 -12.30
CA PHE A 150 5.94 9.93 -12.66
C PHE A 150 5.18 10.58 -11.50
N ASP A 151 4.52 9.81 -10.64
CA ASP A 151 3.83 10.32 -9.47
C ASP A 151 4.82 10.98 -8.49
N VAL A 152 5.92 10.28 -8.20
CA VAL A 152 7.01 10.81 -7.37
C VAL A 152 7.63 12.04 -8.01
N ALA A 153 8.00 12.00 -9.29
CA ALA A 153 8.67 13.12 -9.95
C ALA A 153 7.80 14.39 -10.02
N GLY A 154 6.47 14.24 -10.10
CA GLY A 154 5.51 15.36 -10.05
C GLY A 154 5.49 16.10 -8.71
N SER A 155 5.77 15.41 -7.60
CA SER A 155 5.84 16.01 -6.26
C SER A 155 7.16 16.78 -6.01
N VAL A 156 8.23 16.37 -6.70
CA VAL A 156 9.60 16.86 -6.48
C VAL A 156 9.94 18.05 -7.38
N TYR A 157 9.72 17.89 -8.69
CA TYR A 157 10.25 18.83 -9.66
C TYR A 157 9.18 19.86 -10.04
N ARG A 158 9.39 21.09 -9.55
CA ARG A 158 8.55 22.24 -9.94
C ARG A 158 8.93 22.82 -11.31
N ASP A 159 10.19 22.63 -11.74
CA ASP A 159 10.69 23.05 -13.05
C ASP A 159 10.61 21.91 -14.07
N LYS A 160 9.83 22.15 -15.13
CA LYS A 160 9.60 21.22 -16.23
C LYS A 160 10.82 20.99 -17.10
N GLN A 161 11.70 21.98 -17.25
CA GLN A 161 12.92 21.80 -18.03
C GLN A 161 13.89 20.88 -17.29
N GLU A 162 14.02 21.07 -15.98
CA GLU A 162 14.85 20.22 -15.14
C GLU A 162 14.30 18.79 -15.05
N LEU A 163 12.99 18.64 -14.87
CA LEU A 163 12.31 17.33 -14.91
C LEU A 163 12.63 16.58 -16.21
N ARG A 164 12.47 17.23 -17.36
CA ARG A 164 12.76 16.61 -18.68
C ARG A 164 14.24 16.24 -18.83
N ARG A 165 15.14 17.10 -18.39
CA ARG A 165 16.59 16.90 -18.48
C ARG A 165 17.03 15.69 -17.65
N ARG A 166 16.45 15.51 -16.46
CA ARG A 166 16.76 14.40 -15.54
C ARG A 166 16.05 13.10 -15.88
N LEU A 167 14.73 13.13 -16.11
CA LEU A 167 13.96 11.92 -16.40
C LEU A 167 14.23 11.35 -17.80
N GLY A 168 14.49 12.18 -18.80
CA GLY A 168 14.62 11.73 -20.19
C GLY A 168 15.57 10.54 -20.39
N PRO A 169 16.82 10.60 -19.88
CA PRO A 169 17.75 9.46 -19.93
C PRO A 169 17.27 8.24 -19.14
N ILE A 170 16.73 8.44 -17.93
CA ILE A 170 16.26 7.35 -17.05
C ILE A 170 15.09 6.60 -17.70
N LEU A 171 14.13 7.32 -18.28
CA LEU A 171 12.97 6.71 -18.94
C LEU A 171 13.42 5.80 -20.09
N LYS A 172 14.38 6.26 -20.90
CA LYS A 172 14.90 5.50 -22.05
C LYS A 172 15.68 4.24 -21.66
N SER A 173 16.31 4.22 -20.49
CA SER A 173 17.02 3.04 -20.01
C SER A 173 16.09 2.05 -19.30
N ARG A 174 15.08 2.55 -18.58
CA ARG A 174 14.22 1.73 -17.73
C ARG A 174 12.99 1.14 -18.42
N PHE A 175 12.42 1.81 -19.41
CA PHE A 175 11.15 1.37 -20.00
C PHE A 175 11.28 1.05 -21.49
N SER A 176 10.44 0.13 -21.97
CA SER A 176 10.40 -0.19 -23.40
C SER A 176 10.05 1.05 -24.24
N PRO A 177 10.65 1.21 -25.43
CA PRO A 177 10.33 2.33 -26.33
C PRO A 177 8.85 2.36 -26.73
N ASP A 178 8.21 1.20 -26.88
CA ASP A 178 6.79 1.09 -27.23
C ASP A 178 5.90 1.62 -26.09
N LEU A 179 6.13 1.18 -24.84
CA LEU A 179 5.39 1.68 -23.69
C LEU A 179 5.51 3.21 -23.54
N LEU A 180 6.73 3.76 -23.73
CA LEU A 180 6.94 5.20 -23.68
C LEU A 180 6.19 5.94 -24.80
N ASP A 181 6.10 5.36 -26.01
CA ASP A 181 5.33 5.96 -27.09
C ASP A 181 3.82 5.92 -26.81
N GLN A 182 3.30 4.79 -26.31
CA GLN A 182 1.91 4.67 -25.89
C GLN A 182 1.56 5.65 -24.77
N PHE A 183 2.41 5.74 -23.75
CA PHE A 183 2.23 6.70 -22.66
C PHE A 183 2.24 8.14 -23.17
N ARG A 184 3.16 8.48 -24.09
CA ARG A 184 3.20 9.80 -24.72
C ARG A 184 1.93 10.11 -25.53
N ARG A 185 1.36 9.14 -26.25
CA ARG A 185 0.11 9.30 -27.00
C ARG A 185 -1.08 9.48 -26.05
N LEU A 186 -1.19 8.64 -25.03
CA LEU A 186 -2.20 8.77 -23.98
C LEU A 186 -2.18 10.20 -23.39
N LEU A 187 -0.99 10.68 -23.01
CA LEU A 187 -0.83 12.04 -22.46
C LEU A 187 -1.21 13.15 -23.46
N ALA A 188 -1.04 12.93 -24.76
CA ALA A 188 -1.40 13.90 -25.79
C ALA A 188 -2.90 13.90 -26.11
N GLU A 189 -3.56 12.75 -26.09
CA GLU A 189 -4.96 12.56 -26.49
C GLU A 189 -5.97 12.85 -25.38
N SER A 190 -5.58 12.65 -24.13
CA SER A 190 -6.49 12.72 -22.97
C SER A 190 -6.86 14.14 -22.51
N GLU A 191 -6.41 15.20 -23.18
CA GLU A 191 -6.49 16.60 -22.70
C GLU A 191 -5.98 16.82 -21.26
N LEU A 192 -5.34 15.81 -20.63
CA LEU A 192 -4.65 15.89 -19.34
C LEU A 192 -3.59 17.01 -19.32
N TRP A 193 -3.18 17.49 -20.49
CA TRP A 193 -2.22 18.57 -20.68
C TRP A 193 -2.65 19.71 -21.62
N GLY A 194 -3.95 20.00 -21.75
CA GLY A 194 -4.40 21.29 -22.26
C GLY A 194 -4.61 22.28 -21.10
N ALA A 195 -3.63 23.01 -20.55
CA ALA A 195 -2.42 23.57 -21.11
C ALA A 195 -1.30 23.60 -20.06
N ARG A 196 -0.09 23.20 -20.46
CA ARG A 196 1.18 23.48 -19.78
C ARG A 196 1.37 23.11 -18.31
N ASN A 197 0.42 22.59 -17.53
CA ASN A 197 0.64 22.18 -16.13
C ASN A 197 0.03 20.81 -15.83
N PHE A 198 0.74 19.96 -15.07
CA PHE A 198 0.12 18.87 -14.31
C PHE A 198 -0.76 19.52 -13.24
N ASP A 199 -2.06 19.27 -13.28
CA ASP A 199 -3.02 19.82 -12.33
C ASP A 199 -3.46 18.69 -11.38
N GLN A 200 -2.90 18.69 -10.15
CA GLN A 200 -3.27 17.73 -9.09
C GLN A 200 -4.77 17.75 -8.78
N LYS A 201 -5.46 18.89 -8.96
CA LYS A 201 -6.91 18.95 -8.76
C LYS A 201 -7.65 18.30 -9.91
N LEU A 202 -7.17 18.45 -11.15
CA LEU A 202 -7.73 17.74 -12.31
C LEU A 202 -7.47 16.24 -12.22
N TRP A 203 -6.29 15.84 -11.75
CA TRP A 203 -5.93 14.46 -11.43
C TRP A 203 -6.87 13.85 -10.38
N ASN A 204 -7.12 14.59 -9.30
CA ASN A 204 -8.05 14.19 -8.25
C ASN A 204 -9.53 14.27 -8.70
N SER A 205 -9.88 15.14 -9.67
CA SER A 205 -11.24 15.30 -10.21
C SER A 205 -11.55 14.40 -11.41
N LEU A 206 -10.53 13.82 -12.06
CA LEU A 206 -10.65 12.65 -12.93
C LEU A 206 -10.97 11.39 -12.13
N GLY A 207 -11.21 11.56 -10.82
CA GLY A 207 -11.81 10.59 -9.94
C GLY A 207 -12.82 9.69 -10.65
N ILE A 208 -12.43 8.41 -10.73
CA ILE A 208 -13.31 7.28 -10.42
C ILE A 208 -14.39 6.94 -11.45
N ASP A 209 -14.75 7.83 -12.39
CA ASP A 209 -15.89 7.59 -13.30
C ASP A 209 -15.58 6.77 -14.56
N THR A 210 -14.30 6.63 -14.96
CA THR A 210 -13.92 5.88 -16.18
C THR A 210 -13.44 4.46 -15.92
N VAL A 211 -12.94 4.17 -14.71
CA VAL A 211 -12.56 2.82 -14.31
C VAL A 211 -13.72 2.21 -13.54
N ASP A 212 -14.39 1.23 -14.15
CA ASP A 212 -15.35 0.42 -13.42
C ASP A 212 -14.62 -0.44 -12.37
N LEU A 213 -14.37 0.17 -11.21
CA LEU A 213 -13.80 -0.49 -10.05
C LEU A 213 -14.68 -1.64 -9.57
N ALA A 214 -15.98 -1.64 -9.89
CA ALA A 214 -16.85 -2.77 -9.59
C ALA A 214 -16.45 -4.00 -10.44
N LEU A 215 -16.08 -3.80 -11.71
CA LEU A 215 -15.58 -4.84 -12.61
C LEU A 215 -14.21 -5.38 -12.18
N LEU A 216 -13.27 -4.50 -11.84
CA LEU A 216 -11.92 -4.92 -11.41
C LEU A 216 -11.95 -5.68 -10.10
N MET A 217 -12.87 -5.34 -9.20
CA MET A 217 -12.90 -5.88 -7.86
C MET A 217 -14.00 -6.95 -7.67
N ASN A 218 -14.43 -7.61 -8.75
CA ASN A 218 -15.31 -8.77 -8.68
C ASN A 218 -14.51 -10.04 -8.38
N ILE A 219 -14.25 -10.28 -7.09
CA ILE A 219 -13.46 -11.42 -6.60
C ILE A 219 -14.38 -12.30 -5.75
N GLU A 220 -14.34 -13.62 -5.91
CA GLU A 220 -14.88 -14.52 -4.88
C GLU A 220 -13.90 -14.55 -3.71
N VAL A 221 -14.29 -13.99 -2.56
CA VAL A 221 -13.38 -13.84 -1.40
C VAL A 221 -14.00 -14.50 -0.18
N ASP A 222 -13.36 -15.57 0.31
CA ASP A 222 -13.57 -16.15 1.65
C ASP A 222 -12.27 -16.04 2.47
N TYR A 223 -11.65 -14.86 2.44
CA TYR A 223 -10.29 -14.64 2.99
C TYR A 223 -10.22 -13.41 3.90
N PHE A 224 -11.34 -12.96 4.48
CA PHE A 224 -11.37 -11.78 5.34
C PHE A 224 -10.36 -11.89 6.50
N GLN A 225 -10.40 -13.00 7.23
CA GLN A 225 -9.47 -13.31 8.31
C GLN A 225 -8.01 -13.39 7.84
N LEU A 226 -7.76 -14.03 6.69
CA LEU A 226 -6.42 -14.09 6.11
C LEU A 226 -5.90 -12.69 5.76
N THR A 227 -6.75 -11.84 5.20
CA THR A 227 -6.43 -10.45 4.87
C THR A 227 -6.05 -9.67 6.13
N LEU A 228 -6.83 -9.75 7.20
CA LEU A 228 -6.50 -9.10 8.47
C LEU A 228 -5.19 -9.60 9.08
N LYS A 229 -4.90 -10.90 8.96
CA LYS A 229 -3.62 -11.46 9.43
C LYS A 229 -2.43 -10.97 8.61
N THR A 230 -2.57 -10.87 7.29
CA THR A 230 -1.54 -10.28 6.43
C THR A 230 -1.29 -8.81 6.83
N PHE A 231 -2.34 -8.06 7.15
CA PHE A 231 -2.21 -6.66 7.59
C PHE A 231 -1.49 -6.53 8.92
N ALA A 232 -1.86 -7.37 9.89
CA ALA A 232 -1.21 -7.44 11.19
C ALA A 232 0.31 -7.67 11.01
N ASN A 233 0.69 -8.58 10.11
CA ASN A 233 2.09 -8.86 9.81
C ASN A 233 2.82 -7.67 9.16
N VAL A 234 2.14 -6.93 8.28
CA VAL A 234 2.70 -5.71 7.66
C VAL A 234 2.92 -4.63 8.72
N ILE A 235 1.93 -4.38 9.56
CA ILE A 235 2.02 -3.40 10.67
C ILE A 235 3.15 -3.78 11.63
N ASP A 236 3.21 -5.06 12.04
CA ASP A 236 4.21 -5.59 12.95
C ASP A 236 5.64 -5.52 12.37
N ALA A 237 5.79 -5.55 11.04
CA ALA A 237 7.10 -5.47 10.38
C ALA A 237 7.77 -4.10 10.56
N LYS A 238 7.01 -3.05 10.90
CA LYS A 238 7.57 -1.73 11.17
C LYS A 238 8.50 -1.69 12.39
N HIS A 239 8.30 -2.61 13.34
CA HIS A 239 9.10 -2.73 14.54
C HIS A 239 9.94 -3.99 14.48
N GLU A 240 11.24 -3.88 14.72
CA GLU A 240 12.15 -5.03 14.68
C GLU A 240 11.75 -6.15 15.66
N TYR A 241 11.15 -5.76 16.79
CA TYR A 241 10.84 -6.66 17.90
C TYR A 241 9.38 -7.16 17.93
N THR A 242 8.48 -6.62 17.11
CA THR A 242 7.04 -6.96 17.20
C THR A 242 6.57 -7.96 16.15
N LYS A 243 7.46 -8.65 15.44
CA LYS A 243 7.03 -9.65 14.44
C LYS A 243 6.06 -10.68 15.03
N GLY A 244 4.85 -10.73 14.49
CA GLY A 244 3.77 -11.61 14.93
C GLY A 244 3.18 -11.26 16.30
N HIS A 245 3.47 -10.08 16.85
CA HIS A 245 2.89 -9.56 18.09
C HIS A 245 1.37 -9.46 17.97
N SER A 246 0.89 -8.79 16.93
CA SER A 246 -0.55 -8.57 16.72
C SER A 246 -1.29 -9.89 16.54
N LEU A 247 -0.66 -10.89 15.90
CA LEU A 247 -1.22 -12.25 15.80
C LEU A 247 -1.34 -12.94 17.17
N ARG A 248 -0.31 -12.82 18.03
CA ARG A 248 -0.33 -13.40 19.39
C ARG A 248 -1.35 -12.70 20.28
N VAL A 249 -1.39 -11.37 20.26
CA VAL A 249 -2.38 -10.56 21.00
C VAL A 249 -3.79 -10.94 20.59
N ALA A 250 -4.07 -11.05 19.29
CA ALA A 250 -5.37 -11.48 18.79
C ALA A 250 -5.77 -12.88 19.30
N ALA A 251 -4.87 -13.86 19.16
CA ALA A 251 -5.13 -15.23 19.60
C ALA A 251 -5.38 -15.33 21.11
N ILE A 252 -4.58 -14.63 21.93
CA ILE A 252 -4.77 -14.59 23.38
C ILE A 252 -6.06 -13.89 23.75
N SER A 253 -6.37 -12.74 23.12
CA SER A 253 -7.57 -11.96 23.42
C SER A 253 -8.84 -12.74 23.08
N ARG A 254 -8.85 -13.46 21.96
CA ARG A 254 -9.92 -14.39 21.60
C ARG A 254 -10.12 -15.45 22.68
N ARG A 255 -9.02 -16.09 23.12
CA ARG A 255 -9.10 -17.15 24.12
C ARG A 255 -9.63 -16.63 25.47
N ILE A 256 -9.23 -15.42 25.86
CA ILE A 256 -9.77 -14.76 27.05
C ILE A 256 -11.28 -14.52 26.89
N ALA A 257 -11.72 -14.02 25.74
CA ALA A 257 -13.14 -13.79 25.47
C ALA A 257 -13.98 -15.09 25.57
N GLU A 258 -13.48 -16.19 24.97
CA GLU A 258 -14.10 -17.52 25.04
C GLU A 258 -14.25 -18.00 26.49
N VAL A 259 -13.18 -17.90 27.30
CA VAL A 259 -13.20 -18.33 28.71
C VAL A 259 -14.14 -17.49 29.56
N LEU A 260 -14.32 -16.21 29.23
CA LEU A 260 -15.27 -15.31 29.88
C LEU A 260 -16.73 -15.55 29.45
N GLY A 261 -16.98 -16.52 28.55
CA GLY A 261 -18.33 -16.87 28.10
C GLY A 261 -18.90 -15.94 27.03
N ASN A 262 -18.05 -15.19 26.32
CA ASN A 262 -18.50 -14.41 25.16
C ASN A 262 -18.96 -15.34 24.03
N SER A 263 -19.85 -14.85 23.18
CA SER A 263 -20.27 -15.57 21.98
C SER A 263 -19.11 -15.72 21.00
N GLU A 264 -19.19 -16.71 20.12
CA GLU A 264 -18.21 -16.92 19.03
C GLU A 264 -18.04 -15.63 18.19
N ALA A 265 -19.13 -14.95 17.86
CA ALA A 265 -19.10 -13.71 17.11
C ALA A 265 -18.36 -12.57 17.84
N GLU A 266 -18.52 -12.48 19.16
CA GLU A 266 -17.84 -11.46 19.97
C GLU A 266 -16.35 -11.80 20.17
N ALA A 267 -16.03 -13.08 20.39
CA ALA A 267 -14.65 -13.56 20.47
C ALA A 267 -13.89 -13.30 19.15
N GLU A 268 -14.55 -13.51 18.01
CA GLU A 268 -14.00 -13.19 16.70
C GLU A 268 -13.83 -11.67 16.50
N ARG A 269 -14.79 -10.86 16.95
CA ARG A 269 -14.68 -9.38 16.92
C ARG A 269 -13.47 -8.89 17.72
N ILE A 270 -13.22 -9.47 18.89
CA ILE A 270 -12.06 -9.17 19.74
C ILE A 270 -10.76 -9.63 19.09
N GLU A 271 -10.74 -10.82 18.48
CA GLU A 271 -9.58 -11.33 17.73
C GLU A 271 -9.18 -10.34 16.62
N ARG A 272 -10.16 -9.91 15.81
CA ARG A 272 -9.96 -8.96 14.71
C ARG A 272 -9.45 -7.61 15.19
N ALA A 273 -9.91 -7.13 16.35
CA ALA A 273 -9.38 -5.92 16.97
C ALA A 273 -7.91 -6.10 17.39
N GLY A 274 -7.54 -7.29 17.90
CA GLY A 274 -6.16 -7.63 18.23
C GLY A 274 -5.21 -7.57 17.01
N PHE A 275 -5.65 -8.00 15.82
CA PHE A 275 -4.84 -7.90 14.60
C PHE A 275 -4.47 -6.47 14.23
N LEU A 276 -5.32 -5.50 14.55
CA LEU A 276 -5.20 -4.12 14.08
C LEU A 276 -4.98 -3.09 15.19
N HIS A 277 -4.82 -3.53 16.44
CA HIS A 277 -4.74 -2.62 17.60
C HIS A 277 -3.60 -1.60 17.46
N ASP A 278 -2.49 -2.04 16.85
CA ASP A 278 -1.27 -1.28 16.67
C ASP A 278 -1.13 -0.62 15.28
N ALA A 279 -2.18 -0.62 14.45
CA ALA A 279 -2.11 -0.06 13.09
C ALA A 279 -1.63 1.41 13.04
N GLY A 280 -1.95 2.20 14.05
CA GLY A 280 -1.53 3.59 14.20
C GLY A 280 -0.04 3.76 14.49
N LYS A 281 0.69 2.71 14.90
CA LYS A 281 2.15 2.77 15.05
C LYS A 281 2.85 2.99 13.71
N VAL A 282 2.17 2.69 12.60
CA VAL A 282 2.66 2.99 11.26
C VAL A 282 2.86 4.48 11.03
N GLY A 283 2.18 5.38 11.75
CA GLY A 283 2.44 6.82 11.67
C GLY A 283 3.61 7.33 12.52
N ILE A 284 4.29 6.45 13.29
CA ILE A 284 5.38 6.84 14.20
C ILE A 284 6.73 6.55 13.55
N GLN A 285 7.68 7.46 13.77
CA GLN A 285 9.08 7.36 13.31
C GLN A 285 9.80 6.16 13.92
N ARG A 286 10.61 5.46 13.12
CA ARG A 286 11.29 4.22 13.53
C ARG A 286 12.37 4.49 14.57
N CYS A 287 13.12 5.58 14.46
CA CYS A 287 14.09 6.01 15.49
C CYS A 287 13.46 6.22 16.88
N ILE A 288 12.16 6.48 16.94
CA ILE A 288 11.40 6.57 18.19
C ILE A 288 10.97 5.18 18.66
N LEU A 289 10.48 4.33 17.75
CA LEU A 289 10.01 2.97 18.07
C LEU A 289 11.16 2.05 18.52
N ASP A 290 12.28 2.02 17.80
CA ASP A 290 13.41 1.11 18.03
C ASP A 290 14.54 1.76 18.86
N LYS A 291 14.25 2.87 19.58
CA LYS A 291 15.27 3.58 20.36
C LYS A 291 15.90 2.66 21.42
N PRO A 292 17.22 2.44 21.43
CA PRO A 292 17.88 1.53 22.38
C PRO A 292 17.96 2.07 23.82
N GLY A 293 17.52 3.32 24.05
CA GLY A 293 17.54 3.99 25.34
C GLY A 293 16.18 4.59 25.69
N PRO A 294 16.05 5.27 26.85
CA PRO A 294 14.78 5.82 27.28
C PRO A 294 14.25 6.86 26.28
N LEU A 295 12.93 6.84 26.11
CA LEU A 295 12.20 7.84 25.35
C LEU A 295 12.08 9.11 26.18
N SER A 296 12.22 10.26 25.53
CA SER A 296 11.80 11.55 26.07
C SER A 296 10.28 11.61 26.19
N ASP A 297 9.76 12.54 26.99
CA ASP A 297 8.32 12.72 27.15
C ASP A 297 7.61 13.01 25.82
N LEU A 298 8.24 13.77 24.92
CA LEU A 298 7.70 14.06 23.59
C LEU A 298 7.62 12.80 22.72
N GLU A 299 8.69 12.00 22.69
CA GLU A 299 8.74 10.72 21.98
C GLU A 299 7.71 9.74 22.53
N TYR A 300 7.60 9.65 23.85
CA TYR A 300 6.64 8.77 24.52
C TYR A 300 5.19 9.22 24.28
N ASN A 301 4.91 10.53 24.26
CA ASN A 301 3.58 11.05 23.92
C ASN A 301 3.21 10.78 22.45
N ARG A 302 4.18 10.81 21.53
CA ARG A 302 3.94 10.37 20.14
C ARG A 302 3.54 8.91 20.08
N ILE A 303 4.22 8.04 20.84
CA ILE A 303 3.82 6.64 20.94
C ILE A 303 2.42 6.50 21.53
N LYS A 304 2.09 7.20 22.60
CA LYS A 304 0.74 7.15 23.20
C LYS A 304 -0.40 7.61 22.27
N ALA A 305 -0.10 8.29 21.16
CA ALA A 305 -1.12 8.66 20.20
C ALA A 305 -1.58 7.50 19.30
N HIS A 306 -0.81 6.39 19.19
CA HIS A 306 -1.12 5.31 18.26
C HIS A 306 -2.51 4.67 18.44
N PRO A 307 -3.08 4.48 19.65
CA PRO A 307 -4.40 3.87 19.78
C PRO A 307 -5.49 4.75 19.16
N GLY A 308 -5.34 6.08 19.31
CA GLY A 308 -6.20 7.07 18.67
C GLY A 308 -6.07 7.06 17.15
N MET A 309 -4.85 6.94 16.63
CA MET A 309 -4.57 6.83 15.19
C MET A 309 -5.12 5.52 14.61
N SER A 310 -4.89 4.38 15.27
CA SER A 310 -5.46 3.09 14.90
C SER A 310 -6.98 3.17 14.83
N ALA A 311 -7.63 3.76 15.83
CA ALA A 311 -9.09 3.91 15.84
C ALA A 311 -9.60 4.86 14.74
N ALA A 312 -8.88 5.94 14.43
CA ALA A 312 -9.23 6.85 13.35
C ALA A 312 -9.15 6.14 11.99
N LEU A 313 -8.11 5.34 11.77
CA LEU A 313 -7.95 4.50 10.59
C LEU A 313 -9.10 3.50 10.46
N LEU A 314 -9.40 2.73 11.52
CA LEU A 314 -10.45 1.71 11.48
C LEU A 314 -11.84 2.31 11.20
N LYS A 315 -12.09 3.57 11.59
CA LYS A 315 -13.34 4.27 11.28
C LYS A 315 -13.53 4.61 9.80
N THR A 316 -12.46 4.71 9.01
CA THR A 316 -12.57 4.95 7.56
C THR A 316 -13.04 3.71 6.81
N VAL A 317 -12.88 2.53 7.43
CA VAL A 317 -13.24 1.22 6.88
C VAL A 317 -14.55 0.76 7.48
N LYS A 318 -15.63 0.76 6.69
CA LYS A 318 -16.98 0.49 7.19
C LYS A 318 -17.07 -0.81 8.00
N CYS A 319 -16.40 -1.88 7.55
CA CYS A 319 -16.42 -3.19 8.20
C CYS A 319 -15.49 -3.34 9.41
N LEU A 320 -14.66 -2.34 9.71
CA LEU A 320 -13.80 -2.31 10.89
C LEU A 320 -14.18 -1.21 11.88
N SER A 321 -15.16 -0.36 11.54
CA SER A 321 -15.53 0.80 12.34
C SER A 321 -16.02 0.44 13.75
N ASP A 322 -16.62 -0.73 13.91
CA ASP A 322 -17.07 -1.30 15.20
C ASP A 322 -15.94 -1.87 16.05
N HIS A 323 -14.74 -2.06 15.47
CA HIS A 323 -13.53 -2.47 16.18
C HIS A 323 -12.77 -1.26 16.75
N ALA A 324 -12.99 -0.06 16.19
CA ALA A 324 -12.30 1.17 16.58
C ALA A 324 -12.37 1.50 18.08
N PRO A 325 -13.49 1.29 18.81
CA PRO A 325 -13.51 1.53 20.26
C PRO A 325 -12.55 0.62 21.05
N MET A 326 -12.51 -0.68 20.71
CA MET A 326 -11.60 -1.63 21.39
C MET A 326 -10.15 -1.24 21.17
N VAL A 327 -9.82 -0.90 19.92
CA VAL A 327 -8.49 -0.47 19.52
C VAL A 327 -8.13 0.91 20.08
N ARG A 328 -9.09 1.82 20.28
CA ARG A 328 -8.81 3.12 20.90
C ARG A 328 -8.37 3.00 22.36
N HIS A 329 -8.95 2.06 23.09
CA HIS A 329 -8.90 2.00 24.54
C HIS A 329 -8.03 0.85 25.08
N HIS A 330 -7.24 0.18 24.24
CA HIS A 330 -6.48 -1.00 24.66
C HIS A 330 -5.32 -0.72 25.64
N HIS A 331 -4.90 0.55 25.81
CA HIS A 331 -3.95 0.98 26.86
C HIS A 331 -4.65 1.52 28.12
N GLU A 332 -5.98 1.66 28.12
CA GLU A 332 -6.72 2.13 29.29
C GLU A 332 -6.52 1.16 30.45
N ARG A 333 -6.38 1.74 31.64
CA ARG A 333 -6.19 0.98 32.88
C ARG A 333 -7.45 1.06 33.73
N PHE A 334 -7.74 0.00 34.47
CA PHE A 334 -8.87 -0.04 35.40
C PHE A 334 -8.82 1.09 36.46
N ASP A 335 -7.62 1.56 36.79
CA ASP A 335 -7.40 2.67 37.74
C ASP A 335 -7.53 4.07 37.10
N GLY A 336 -7.85 4.15 35.80
CA GLY A 336 -8.04 5.40 35.07
C GLY A 336 -6.74 6.17 34.77
N LYS A 337 -5.58 5.53 34.91
CA LYS A 337 -4.25 6.15 34.67
C LYS A 337 -3.61 5.73 33.34
N GLY A 338 -4.41 5.17 32.43
CA GLY A 338 -3.99 4.67 31.12
C GLY A 338 -3.65 5.78 30.13
#